data_AF-A0A1C6E659-F1
#
_entry.id   AF-A0A1C6E659-F1
#
_cell.length_a   1.000
_cell.length_b   1.000
_cell.length_c   1.000
_cell.angle_alpha   90.00
_cell.angle_beta   90.00
_cell.angle_gamma   90.00
#
_symmetry.space_group_name_H-M   'P 1'
#
loop_
_entity.id
_entity.type
_entity.pdbx_description
1 polymer ?
#
loop_
_entity_poly.entity_id
_entity_poly.type
_entity_poly.pdbx_seq_one_letter_code
_entity_poly.pdbx_strand_id
1 'polypeptide(L)' 'MFGKILYQRPILKGNEKPKPNAVNEFISPPIQVKYYFNKFGKDGVILSPSDSFEEMRTLYVEGAEAYNREVEM' A
#
# COMPACT_ATOMS: atom_id res chain seq x y z
N MET A 1 -5.54 -7.56 20.96
CA MET A 1 -5.88 -8.29 19.72
C MET A 1 -5.27 -7.48 18.58
N PHE A 2 -4.31 -8.02 17.83
CA PHE A 2 -3.73 -7.31 16.68
C PHE A 2 -4.80 -7.20 15.59
N GLY A 3 -5.11 -5.98 15.15
CA GLY A 3 -6.10 -5.75 14.10
C GLY A 3 -5.65 -6.41 12.80
N LYS A 4 -6.56 -7.14 12.14
CA LYS A 4 -6.31 -7.68 10.81
C LYS A 4 -6.22 -6.56 9.80
N ILE A 5 -5.33 -6.71 8.84
CA ILE A 5 -5.06 -5.65 7.88
C ILE A 5 -5.13 -6.20 6.46
N LEU A 6 -5.95 -5.57 5.62
CA LEU A 6 -6.15 -5.99 4.24
C LEU A 6 -5.22 -5.19 3.32
N TYR A 7 -4.53 -5.90 2.44
CA TYR A 7 -3.64 -5.32 1.44
C TYR A 7 -3.83 -5.98 0.08
N GLN A 8 -3.66 -5.20 -0.97
CA GLN A 8 -3.58 -5.69 -2.33
C GLN A 8 -2.13 -5.61 -2.79
N ARG A 9 -1.52 -6.78 -3.01
CA ARG A 9 -0.18 -6.91 -3.59
C ARG A 9 -0.19 -8.01 -4.62
N PRO A 10 0.40 -7.82 -5.81
CA PRO A 10 0.70 -8.93 -6.70
C PRO A 10 1.67 -9.86 -5.97
N ILE A 11 1.20 -11.00 -5.47
CA ILE A 11 2.09 -12.00 -4.88
C ILE A 11 2.78 -12.72 -6.04
N LEU A 12 4.09 -12.53 -6.14
CA LEU A 12 4.92 -13.38 -6.97
C LEU A 12 5.16 -14.68 -6.20
N LYS A 13 4.31 -15.70 -6.41
CA LYS A 13 4.60 -17.07 -5.97
C LYS A 13 5.41 -17.77 -7.05
N GLY A 14 6.74 -17.80 -6.89
CA GLY A 14 7.62 -18.48 -7.83
C GLY A 14 7.48 -17.95 -9.26
N ASN A 15 7.29 -18.85 -10.24
CA ASN A 15 7.12 -18.52 -11.66
C ASN A 15 5.67 -18.19 -12.06
N GLU A 16 4.74 -18.08 -11.10
CA GLU A 16 3.36 -17.72 -11.43
C GLU A 16 3.29 -16.25 -11.88
N LYS A 17 2.52 -16.01 -12.95
CA LYS A 17 2.16 -14.63 -13.31
C LYS A 17 1.44 -13.99 -12.12
N PRO A 18 1.80 -12.77 -11.72
CA PRO A 18 1.13 -12.07 -10.63
C PRO A 18 -0.37 -12.04 -10.89
N LYS A 19 -1.17 -12.51 -9.92
CA LYS A 19 -2.62 -12.35 -10.00
C LYS A 19 -2.96 -10.88 -9.72
N PRO A 20 -3.50 -10.14 -10.70
CA PRO A 20 -3.95 -8.79 -10.44
C PRO A 20 -5.04 -8.85 -9.37
N ASN A 21 -4.97 -7.91 -8.43
CA ASN A 21 -5.98 -7.67 -7.41
C ASN A 21 -6.13 -8.72 -6.29
N ALA A 22 -5.16 -9.61 -6.08
CA ALA A 22 -5.18 -10.51 -4.93
C ALA A 22 -5.14 -9.72 -3.60
N VAL A 23 -6.20 -9.85 -2.81
CA VAL A 23 -6.28 -9.28 -1.46
C VAL A 23 -5.73 -10.30 -0.46
N ASN A 24 -4.80 -9.86 0.38
CA ASN A 24 -4.17 -10.67 1.40
C ASN A 24 -4.39 -10.05 2.79
N GLU A 25 -4.56 -10.91 3.77
CA GLU A 25 -4.59 -10.53 5.19
C GLU A 25 -3.18 -10.57 5.78
N PHE A 26 -2.77 -9.49 6.43
CA PHE A 26 -1.57 -9.44 7.26
C PHE A 26 -1.98 -9.38 8.73
N ILE A 27 -1.30 -10.17 9.55
CA ILE A 27 -1.55 -10.30 11.01
C ILE A 27 -0.53 -9.54 11.86
N SER A 28 0.45 -8.89 11.23
CA SER A 28 1.45 -8.07 11.90
C SER A 28 0.84 -6.73 12.40
N PRO A 29 1.47 -6.07 13.38
CA PRO A 29 0.99 -4.78 13.88
C PRO A 29 0.81 -3.72 12.79
N PRO A 30 -0.26 -2.90 12.80
CA PRO A 30 -0.54 -1.94 11.73
C PRO A 30 0.59 -0.98 11.39
N ILE A 31 1.31 -0.52 12.41
CA ILE A 31 2.46 0.34 12.21
C ILE A 31 3.58 -0.34 11.39
N GLN A 32 3.86 -1.62 11.66
CA GLN A 32 4.89 -2.38 10.95
C GLN A 32 4.50 -2.56 9.49
N VAL A 33 3.24 -2.89 9.24
CA VAL A 33 2.77 -3.16 7.88
C VAL A 33 2.68 -1.85 7.08
N LYS A 34 2.26 -0.74 7.70
CA LYS A 34 2.33 0.60 7.10
C LYS A 34 3.75 0.97 6.65
N TYR A 35 4.75 0.85 7.54
CA TYR A 35 6.15 1.15 7.19
C TYR A 35 6.72 0.23 6.10
N TYR A 36 6.24 -0.99 6.02
CA TYR A 36 6.65 -1.89 4.95
C TYR A 36 6.05 -1.46 3.60
N PHE A 37 4.76 -1.15 3.56
CA PHE A 37 4.01 -0.87 2.33
C PHE A 37 4.10 0.59 1.82
N ASN A 38 4.59 1.53 2.63
CA ASN A 38 4.70 2.96 2.28
C ASN A 38 5.51 3.30 1.01
N LYS A 39 6.32 2.36 0.52
CA LYS A 39 7.17 2.51 -0.66
C LYS A 39 6.68 1.73 -1.88
N PHE A 40 5.58 0.98 -1.75
CA PHE A 40 5.14 0.05 -2.79
C PHE A 40 4.19 0.67 -3.82
N GLY A 41 3.65 1.86 -3.58
CA GLY A 41 2.68 2.52 -4.45
C GLY A 41 1.54 1.57 -4.86
N LYS A 42 1.29 1.52 -6.18
CA LYS A 42 0.29 0.64 -6.79
C LYS A 42 0.55 -0.86 -6.59
N ASP A 43 1.79 -1.26 -6.29
CA ASP A 43 2.17 -2.67 -6.15
C ASP A 43 1.93 -3.19 -4.72
N GLY A 44 1.44 -2.35 -3.81
CA GLY A 44 1.20 -2.69 -2.42
C GLY A 44 0.26 -1.72 -1.75
N VAL A 45 -1.02 -1.80 -2.10
CA VAL A 45 -2.07 -0.89 -1.63
C VAL A 45 -2.63 -1.39 -0.30
N ILE A 46 -2.64 -0.53 0.72
CA ILE A 46 -3.34 -0.78 1.98
C ILE A 46 -4.83 -0.56 1.72
N LEU A 47 -5.70 -1.51 2.08
CA LEU A 47 -7.15 -1.41 1.90
C LEU A 47 -7.89 -1.24 3.23
N SER A 48 -7.33 -1.73 4.32
CA SER A 48 -7.85 -1.54 5.68
C SER A 48 -6.69 -1.63 6.69
N PRO A 49 -6.83 -1.17 7.95
CA PRO A 49 -7.96 -0.38 8.46
C PRO A 49 -8.02 1.00 7.78
N SER A 50 -9.17 1.68 7.91
CA SER A 50 -9.44 2.99 7.28
C SER A 50 -8.32 4.00 7.55
N ASP A 51 -7.82 4.07 8.78
CA ASP A 51 -6.80 5.02 9.18
C ASP A 51 -5.52 4.82 8.35
N SER A 52 -5.11 3.56 8.16
CA SER A 52 -3.94 3.23 7.34
C SER A 52 -4.18 3.46 5.84
N PHE A 53 -5.42 3.32 5.36
CA PHE A 53 -5.78 3.67 3.99
C PHE A 53 -5.68 5.18 3.77
N GLU A 54 -6.32 5.99 4.62
CA GLU A 54 -6.34 7.45 4.50
C GLU A 54 -4.93 8.05 4.63
N GLU A 55 -4.13 7.59 5.59
CA GLU A 55 -2.74 8.05 5.74
C GLU A 55 -1.90 7.80 4.47
N MET A 56 -2.06 6.62 3.86
CA MET A 56 -1.31 6.26 2.64
C MET A 56 -1.82 7.01 1.42
N ARG A 57 -3.14 7.24 1.34
CA ARG A 57 -3.74 8.06 0.29
C ARG A 57 -3.17 9.48 0.35
N THR A 58 -3.14 10.10 1.52
CA THR A 58 -2.55 11.43 1.71
C THR A 58 -1.09 11.46 1.28
N LEU A 59 -0.27 10.51 1.76
CA LEU A 59 1.16 10.43 1.40
C LEU A 59 1.38 10.39 -0.12
N TYR A 60 0.66 9.54 -0.85
CA TYR A 60 0.87 9.39 -2.29
C TYR A 60 0.28 10.55 -3.10
N VAL A 61 -0.87 11.11 -2.71
CA VAL A 61 -1.49 12.24 -3.41
C VAL A 61 -0.64 13.50 -3.27
N GLU A 62 -0.27 13.86 -2.04
CA GLU A 62 0.57 15.04 -1.79
C GLU A 62 1.96 14.87 -2.41
N GLY A 63 2.53 13.66 -2.34
CA GLY A 63 3.79 13.34 -3.01
C GLY A 63 3.70 13.51 -4.53
N ALA A 64 2.64 12.98 -5.16
CA ALA A 64 2.43 13.14 -6.60
C ALA A 64 2.26 14.61 -7.00
N GLU A 65 1.50 15.40 -6.23
CA GLU A 65 1.34 16.85 -6.46
C GLU A 65 2.65 17.62 -6.31
N ALA A 66 3.51 17.23 -5.36
CA ALA A 66 4.84 17.82 -5.22
C ALA A 66 5.73 17.50 -6.43
N TYR A 67 5.78 16.24 -6.87
CA TYR A 67 6.56 15.86 -8.05
C TYR A 67 6.06 16.52 -9.34
N ASN A 68 4.74 16.59 -9.55
CA ASN A 68 4.19 17.22 -10.76
C ASN A 68 4.50 18.72 -10.81
N ARG A 69 4.50 19.42 -9.67
CA ARG A 69 4.90 20.83 -9.60
C ARG A 69 6.33 21.08 -10.07
N GLU A 70 7.26 20.19 -9.73
CA GLU A 70 8.66 20.30 -10.18
C GLU A 70 8.84 20.00 -11.67
N VAL A 71 7.93 19.25 -12.29
CA VAL A 71 7.97 18.90 -13.73
C VAL A 71 7.27 19.95 -14.59
N GLU A 72 6.25 20.62 -14.04
CA GLU A 72 5.46 21.65 -14.74
C GLU A 72 6.11 23.05 -14.69
N MET A 73 7.24 23.23 -13.98
CA MET A 73 8.07 24.45 -13.99
C MET A 73 9.17 24.41 -15.05
#